data_AF-A0A7C1D2B3-F1
#
_entry.id   AF-A0A7C1D2B3-F1
#
_cell.length_a   1.000
_cell.length_b   1.000
_cell.length_c   1.000
_cell.angle_alpha   90.00
_cell.angle_beta   90.00
_cell.angle_gamma   90.00
#
_symmetry.space_group_name_H-M   'P 1'
#
loop_
_entity.id
_entity.type
_entity.pdbx_description
1 polymer ?
#
loop_
_entity_poly.entity_id
_entity_poly.type
_entity_poly.pdbx_seq_one_letter_code
_entity_poly.pdbx_strand_id
1 'polypeptide(L)'
;MSATLSFDELDKHSENVYEAIVIIAKRARQINEEQKRYIETETGLDDSISDSDDEDEFEQGRDEIKIIKLPKPTQLAIEEYLQGKLKYEYTGDEAVS
;
A
#
# COMPACT_ATOMS: atom_id res chain seq x y z
N MET A 1 4.01 -17.64 -4.44
CA MET A 1 3.00 -18.48 -5.12
C MET A 1 1.69 -17.68 -5.12
N SER A 2 1.01 -17.56 -6.25
CA SER A 2 -0.32 -16.93 -6.28
C SER A 2 -1.34 -17.96 -5.81
N ALA A 3 -1.76 -17.88 -4.55
CA ALA A 3 -2.87 -18.68 -4.04
C ALA A 3 -4.18 -18.14 -4.67
N THR A 4 -5.04 -19.04 -5.15
CA THR A 4 -6.39 -18.67 -5.59
C THR A 4 -7.24 -18.39 -4.37
N LEU A 5 -7.76 -17.17 -4.28
CA LEU A 5 -8.63 -16.73 -3.20
C LEU A 5 -10.04 -17.28 -3.42
N SER A 6 -10.58 -18.00 -2.44
CA SER A 6 -11.95 -18.51 -2.50
C SER A 6 -12.93 -17.39 -2.16
N PHE A 7 -13.95 -17.19 -3.01
CA PHE A 7 -14.98 -16.16 -2.81
C PHE A 7 -15.71 -16.30 -1.47
N ASP A 8 -15.91 -17.54 -0.99
CA ASP A 8 -16.55 -17.84 0.30
C ASP A 8 -15.77 -17.29 1.51
N GLU A 9 -14.48 -16.99 1.37
CA GLU A 9 -13.69 -16.42 2.47
C GLU A 9 -13.84 -14.90 2.56
N LEU A 10 -14.11 -14.23 1.44
CA LEU A 10 -14.38 -12.80 1.42
C LEU A 10 -15.75 -12.47 1.98
N ASP A 11 -16.75 -13.31 1.68
CA ASP A 11 -18.14 -13.11 2.08
C ASP A 11 -18.36 -13.23 3.60
N LYS A 12 -17.39 -13.79 4.34
CA LYS A 12 -17.46 -13.91 5.81
C LYS A 12 -17.22 -12.60 6.54
N HIS A 13 -16.61 -11.62 5.88
CA HIS A 13 -16.13 -10.38 6.51
C HIS A 13 -16.87 -9.12 6.06
N SER A 14 -17.76 -9.22 5.07
CA SER A 14 -18.62 -8.13 4.60
C SER A 14 -20.00 -8.66 4.24
N GLU A 15 -21.02 -7.82 4.25
CA GLU A 15 -22.36 -8.21 3.81
C GLU A 15 -22.43 -8.48 2.29
N ASN A 16 -21.46 -7.96 1.53
CA ASN A 16 -21.43 -8.10 0.08
C ASN A 16 -19.99 -8.12 -0.47
N VAL A 17 -19.71 -9.04 -1.39
CA VAL A 17 -18.40 -9.14 -2.06
C VAL A 17 -17.96 -7.84 -2.76
N TYR A 18 -18.88 -7.04 -3.30
CA TYR A 18 -18.49 -5.74 -3.89
C TYR A 18 -17.93 -4.77 -2.85
N GLU A 19 -18.44 -4.82 -1.62
CA GLU A 19 -17.94 -4.05 -0.50
C GLU A 19 -16.53 -4.51 -0.11
N ALA A 20 -16.32 -5.82 0.03
CA ALA A 20 -15.00 -6.41 0.25
C ALA A 20 -13.98 -5.92 -0.80
N ILE A 21 -14.36 -5.92 -2.08
CA ILE A 21 -13.50 -5.44 -3.17
C ILE A 21 -13.14 -3.96 -2.97
N VAL A 22 -14.10 -3.10 -2.60
CA VAL A 22 -13.85 -1.68 -2.36
C VAL A 22 -12.94 -1.46 -1.14
N ILE A 23 -13.17 -2.20 -0.05
CA ILE A 23 -12.36 -2.14 1.17
C ILE A 23 -10.91 -2.54 0.85
N ILE A 24 -10.71 -3.69 0.19
CA ILE A 24 -9.40 -4.20 -0.21
C ILE A 24 -8.71 -3.23 -1.17
N ALA A 25 -9.43 -2.68 -2.16
CA ALA A 25 -8.86 -1.73 -3.12
C ALA A 25 -8.39 -0.42 -2.45
N LYS A 26 -9.19 0.12 -1.51
CA LYS A 26 -8.81 1.30 -0.73
C LYS A 26 -7.58 1.01 0.14
N ARG A 27 -7.56 -0.14 0.81
CA ARG A 27 -6.42 -0.54 1.65
C ARG A 27 -5.14 -0.77 0.84
N ALA A 28 -5.24 -1.39 -0.32
CA ALA A 28 -4.10 -1.59 -1.23
C ALA A 28 -3.48 -0.25 -1.67
N ARG A 29 -4.29 0.81 -1.86
CA ARG A 29 -3.78 2.16 -2.14
C ARG A 29 -3.01 2.75 -0.97
N GLN A 30 -3.53 2.62 0.25
CA GLN A 30 -2.82 3.08 1.46
C GLN A 30 -1.46 2.39 1.60
N ILE A 31 -1.42 1.06 1.44
CA ILE A 31 -0.18 0.28 1.48
C ILE A 31 0.77 0.72 0.38
N ASN A 32 0.27 1.00 -0.84
CA ASN A 32 1.12 1.46 -1.93
C ASN A 32 1.77 2.81 -1.62
N GLU A 33 1.02 3.75 -1.04
CA GLU A 33 1.56 5.05 -0.63
C GLU A 33 2.56 4.92 0.52
N GLU A 34 2.30 4.05 1.50
CA GLU A 34 3.23 3.75 2.59
C GLU A 34 4.54 3.15 2.04
N GLN A 35 4.45 2.19 1.13
CA GLN A 35 5.59 1.57 0.46
C GLN A 35 6.39 2.59 -0.36
N LYS A 36 5.71 3.50 -1.07
CA LYS A 36 6.34 4.59 -1.83
C LYS A 36 7.14 5.50 -0.90
N ARG A 37 6.52 6.00 0.18
CA ARG A 37 7.21 6.85 1.18
C ARG A 37 8.40 6.14 1.82
N TYR A 38 8.26 4.85 2.12
CA TYR A 38 9.34 4.04 2.65
C TYR A 38 10.53 3.97 1.67
N ILE A 39 10.27 3.72 0.39
CA ILE A 39 11.32 3.69 -0.64
C ILE A 39 11.99 5.06 -0.77
N GLU A 40 11.22 6.15 -0.83
CA GLU A 40 11.76 7.53 -0.90
C GLU A 40 12.68 7.83 0.29
N THR A 41 12.27 7.46 1.51
CA THR A 41 13.07 7.64 2.73
C THR A 41 14.36 6.82 2.72
N GLU A 42 14.29 5.54 2.34
CA GLU A 42 15.44 4.63 2.37
C GLU A 42 16.43 4.88 1.23
N THR A 43 15.96 5.37 0.09
CA THR A 43 16.82 5.65 -1.07
C THR A 43 17.42 7.06 -1.04
N GLY A 44 17.02 7.91 -0.09
CA GLY A 44 17.47 9.29 -0.01
C GLY A 44 17.06 10.14 -1.23
N LEU A 45 16.16 9.62 -2.07
CA LEU A 45 15.54 10.33 -3.18
C LEU A 45 14.44 11.25 -2.62
N ASP A 46 14.83 12.18 -1.76
CA ASP A 46 13.98 13.30 -1.39
C ASP A 46 14.03 14.30 -2.57
N ASP A 47 12.87 14.63 -3.14
CA ASP A 47 12.74 15.64 -4.20
C ASP A 47 13.22 17.05 -3.74
N SER A 48 13.65 17.20 -2.47
CA SER A 48 14.17 18.43 -1.90
C SER A 48 15.68 18.66 -2.09
N ILE A 49 16.45 17.74 -2.66
CA ILE A 49 17.89 17.98 -2.95
C ILE A 49 18.07 18.67 -4.31
N SER A 50 17.28 19.71 -4.58
CA SER A 50 17.37 20.49 -5.81
C SER A 50 18.41 21.63 -5.74
N ASP A 51 19.29 21.67 -4.74
CA ASP A 51 20.17 22.84 -4.53
C ASP A 51 21.55 22.51 -3.89
N SER A 52 22.15 21.38 -4.25
CA SER A 52 23.55 21.07 -3.86
C SER A 52 24.41 20.85 -5.11
N ASP A 53 25.34 21.78 -5.34
CA ASP A 53 26.30 21.92 -6.46
C ASP A 53 27.36 20.78 -6.58
N ASP A 54 27.11 19.57 -6.06
CA ASP A 54 28.04 18.44 -6.06
C ASP A 54 27.54 17.32 -7.00
N GLU A 55 27.67 17.54 -8.31
CA GLU A 55 27.21 16.62 -9.37
C GLU A 55 27.91 15.24 -9.33
N ASP A 56 29.15 15.16 -8.85
CA ASP A 56 29.97 13.92 -8.80
C ASP A 56 29.56 12.93 -7.69
N GLU A 57 28.92 13.40 -6.61
CA GLU A 57 28.48 12.54 -5.49
C GLU A 57 27.12 11.89 -5.80
N PHE A 58 26.29 12.58 -6.60
CA PHE A 58 25.01 12.08 -7.09
C PHE A 58 25.13 10.94 -8.11
N GLU A 59 26.16 10.94 -8.96
CA GLU A 59 26.37 9.87 -9.95
C GLU A 59 26.80 8.54 -9.29
N GLN A 60 27.62 8.59 -8.24
CA GLN A 60 28.04 7.39 -7.50
C GLN A 60 26.92 6.81 -6.62
N GLY A 61 26.04 7.64 -6.06
CA GLY A 61 24.91 7.18 -5.23
C GLY A 61 23.83 6.39 -6.00
N ARG A 62 23.74 6.55 -7.34
CA ARG A 62 22.76 5.81 -8.17
C ARG A 62 23.10 4.33 -8.36
N ASP A 63 24.36 3.93 -8.23
CA ASP A 63 24.77 2.53 -8.34
C ASP A 63 24.46 1.71 -7.08
N GLU A 64 24.19 2.38 -5.96
CA GLU A 64 23.77 1.76 -4.68
C GLU A 64 22.24 1.75 -4.48
N ILE A 65 21.43 1.87 -5.55
CA ILE A 65 19.98 1.68 -5.44
C ILE A 65 19.71 0.21 -5.08
N LYS A 66 19.65 -0.07 -3.77
CA LYS A 66 19.16 -1.34 -3.23
C LYS A 66 17.77 -1.58 -3.79
N ILE A 67 17.60 -2.66 -4.53
CA ILE A 67 16.28 -3.10 -5.00
C ILE A 67 15.50 -3.61 -3.78
N ILE A 68 14.71 -2.73 -3.18
CA ILE A 68 13.80 -3.08 -2.07
C ILE A 68 12.63 -3.88 -2.67
N LYS A 69 12.61 -5.19 -2.42
CA LYS A 69 11.52 -6.07 -2.86
C LYS A 69 10.39 -6.06 -1.83
N LEU A 70 9.41 -5.21 -2.04
CA LEU A 70 8.18 -5.19 -1.23
C LEU A 70 7.12 -6.13 -1.83
N PRO A 71 6.31 -6.79 -0.98
CA PRO A 71 5.18 -7.59 -1.45
C PRO A 71 4.15 -6.69 -2.14
N LYS A 72 3.36 -7.27 -3.06
CA LYS A 72 2.34 -6.53 -3.79
C LYS A 72 1.31 -5.94 -2.80
N PRO A 73 0.99 -4.63 -2.88
CA PRO A 73 0.04 -3.99 -1.97
C PRO A 73 -1.32 -4.68 -1.90
N THR A 74 -1.79 -5.18 -3.05
CA THR A 74 -3.06 -5.91 -3.14
C THR A 74 -3.03 -7.23 -2.37
N GLN A 75 -1.90 -7.93 -2.37
CA GLN A 75 -1.78 -9.18 -1.62
C GLN A 75 -1.81 -8.92 -0.11
N LEU A 76 -1.07 -7.92 0.37
CA LEU A 76 -1.10 -7.52 1.78
C LEU A 76 -2.50 -7.07 2.21
N ALA A 77 -3.19 -6.28 1.39
CA ALA A 77 -4.55 -5.83 1.68
C ALA A 77 -5.54 -7.00 1.84
N ILE A 78 -5.43 -8.02 0.99
CA ILE A 78 -6.25 -9.25 1.08
C ILE A 78 -5.92 -9.99 2.38
N GLU A 79 -4.64 -10.17 2.71
CA GLU A 79 -4.24 -10.87 3.94
C GLU A 79 -4.75 -10.15 5.19
N GLU A 80 -4.65 -8.82 5.25
CA GLU A 80 -5.17 -8.03 6.38
C GLU A 80 -6.69 -8.07 6.48
N TYR A 81 -7.38 -8.07 5.33
CA TYR A 81 -8.83 -8.21 5.26
C TYR A 81 -9.29 -9.58 5.80
N LEU A 82 -8.69 -10.67 5.33
CA LEU A 82 -8.98 -12.03 5.78
C LEU A 82 -8.66 -12.25 7.26
N GLN A 83 -7.68 -11.52 7.80
CA GLN A 83 -7.34 -11.56 9.22
C GLN A 83 -8.28 -10.71 10.09
N GLY A 84 -9.25 -10.00 9.50
CA GLY A 84 -10.17 -9.12 10.22
C GLY A 84 -9.47 -7.94 10.90
N LYS A 85 -8.29 -7.54 10.43
CA LYS A 85 -7.49 -6.44 11.01
C LYS A 85 -7.95 -5.06 10.53
N LEU A 86 -8.74 -5.02 9.47
CA LEU A 86 -9.21 -3.78 8.87
C LEU A 86 -10.50 -3.32 9.56
N LYS A 87 -10.51 -2.06 9.99
CA LYS A 87 -11.73 -1.33 10.31
C LYS A 87 -12.08 -0.42 9.14
N TYR A 88 -13.35 -0.36 8.79
CA TYR A 88 -13.85 0.48 7.72
C TYR A 88 -15.18 1.10 8.13
N GLU A 89 -15.44 2.28 7.62
CA GLU A 89 -16.63 3.07 7.94
C GLU A 89 -17.27 3.56 6.65
N TYR A 90 -18.60 3.67 6.67
CA TYR A 90 -19.38 4.18 5.57
C TYR A 90 -19.50 5.69 5.68
N THR A 91 -18.95 6.41 4.70
CA THR A 91 -19.15 7.85 4.56
C THR A 91 -20.61 8.10 4.13
N GLY A 92 -21.51 8.12 5.10
CA GLY A 92 -22.96 8.24 4.88
C GLY A 92 -23.81 8.14 6.15
N ASP A 93 -23.32 7.52 7.22
CA ASP A 93 -24.06 7.39 8.49
C ASP A 93 -23.96 8.64 9.40
N GLU A 94 -23.14 9.63 9.04
CA GLU A 94 -23.07 10.93 9.73
C GLU A 94 -24.16 11.94 9.30
N ALA A 95 -25.25 11.48 8.67
CA ALA A 95 -26.35 12.35 8.21
C ALA A 95 -27.69 12.11 8.91
N VAL A 96 -27.78 11.21 9.90
CA VAL A 96 -29.01 11.05 10.70
C VAL A 96 -28.68 10.67 12.15
N SER A 97 -28.22 11.63 12.95
CA SER A 97 -28.62 11.71 14.35
C SER A 97 -28.42 13.09 14.95
#